data_AF-A0A1E5QGT2-F1
#
_entry.id   AF-A0A1E5QGT2-F1
#
_cell.length_a   1.000
_cell.length_b   1.000
_cell.length_c   1.000
_cell.angle_alpha   90.00
_cell.angle_beta   90.00
_cell.angle_gamma   90.00
#
_symmetry.space_group_name_H-M   'P 1'
#
loop_
_entity.id
_entity.type
_entity.pdbx_description
1 polymer ?
#
loop_
_entity_poly.entity_id
_entity_poly.type
_entity_poly.pdbx_seq_one_letter_code
_entity_poly.pdbx_strand_id
1 'polypeptide(L)'
;MTIGIILIVAILVLGGVLATLGDRIGTKVGKARLSLFNLRPRDTAVLITIVTGVLISGSTLGILFATSKPLRRGVFEYDETQRNLRRAREELDEVHRQKTQIENELIEARTEQAQAQTRLNETNEALESVLEQRAQTEAQLAETEEQISRLEAEFRETQREQRELTNRFQQAQGRLQDVTRQAANLRQDIAQLQAERQDLIQQRDAVREQIAQRDQEIAQRDRDLAERDQEILARNKALEERDREIAERTAMIAQGERRLGELEDQQRLLERQVRILERYYQDYQGLRQGNVALLRGQILASGVVRIPAPDRATEVIEALLNEANRSALSAILSPGEAPPSEPVIQITNVEVEQLTSQIADGQDYVVRILSGGNYVRGETSVRVFADAVLNQIVFLSGEVVAATLVNPLTMTEEQIMERLDLLVESSKFRARRAGIFGNTTIQIADGNPETLLRFIQQVKASSQPLNIRAVASEAIYTAGPLKLEFIAIQDNQVLFRT
;
A
#
# COMPACT_ATOMS: atom_id res chain seq x y z
N MET A 1 -62.99 14.01 189.08
CA MET A 1 -63.43 14.93 190.16
C MET A 1 -64.02 14.22 191.39
N THR A 2 -64.23 12.91 191.37
CA THR A 2 -64.92 12.18 192.45
C THR A 2 -64.04 11.91 193.69
N ILE A 3 -62.73 11.80 193.54
CA ILE A 3 -61.80 11.46 194.66
C ILE A 3 -61.44 12.69 195.53
N GLY A 4 -61.40 13.89 194.95
CA GLY A 4 -60.96 15.11 195.65
C GLY A 4 -61.92 15.55 196.76
N ILE A 5 -63.23 15.40 196.55
CA ILE A 5 -64.24 15.78 197.54
C ILE A 5 -64.22 14.79 198.73
N ILE A 6 -64.00 13.49 198.47
CA ILE A 6 -63.91 12.47 199.52
C ILE A 6 -62.73 12.76 200.46
N LEU A 7 -61.58 13.20 199.93
CA LEU A 7 -60.41 13.54 200.73
C LEU A 7 -60.65 14.77 201.62
N ILE A 8 -61.35 15.78 201.11
CA ILE A 8 -61.68 17.01 201.86
C ILE A 8 -62.64 16.70 203.01
N VAL A 9 -63.65 15.86 202.78
CA VAL A 9 -64.61 15.46 203.83
C VAL A 9 -63.91 14.63 204.91
N ALA A 10 -63.02 13.71 204.54
CA ALA A 10 -62.27 12.89 205.50
C ALA A 10 -61.35 13.75 206.40
N ILE A 11 -60.70 14.78 205.85
CA ILE A 11 -59.84 15.70 206.61
C ILE A 11 -60.66 16.58 207.57
N LEU A 12 -61.85 17.04 207.15
CA LEU A 12 -62.75 17.83 208.00
C LEU A 12 -63.27 17.04 209.20
N VAL A 13 -63.63 15.77 209.01
CA VAL A 13 -64.08 14.89 210.09
C VAL A 13 -62.93 14.60 211.07
N LEU A 14 -61.74 14.28 210.56
CA LEU A 14 -60.58 13.99 211.41
C LEU A 14 -60.13 15.23 212.20
N GLY A 15 -60.21 16.42 211.60
CA GLY A 15 -59.92 17.70 212.26
C GLY A 15 -60.90 18.03 213.39
N GLY A 16 -62.20 17.74 213.21
CA GLY A 16 -63.20 17.93 214.26
C GLY A 16 -63.00 17.03 215.48
N VAL A 17 -62.62 15.76 215.25
CA VAL A 17 -62.32 14.82 216.35
C VAL A 17 -61.07 15.27 217.11
N LEU A 18 -59.99 15.63 216.43
CA LEU A 18 -58.74 16.06 217.06
C LEU A 18 -58.89 17.36 217.86
N ALA A 19 -59.74 18.28 217.41
CA ALA A 19 -60.04 19.52 218.15
C ALA A 19 -60.63 19.24 219.54
N THR A 20 -61.55 18.26 219.65
CA THR A 20 -62.15 17.90 220.95
C THR A 20 -61.18 17.19 221.89
N LEU A 21 -60.19 16.46 221.37
CA LEU A 21 -59.15 15.87 222.20
C LEU A 21 -58.16 16.91 222.73
N GLY A 22 -57.82 17.92 221.93
CA GLY A 22 -56.96 19.02 222.36
C GLY A 22 -57.52 19.76 223.58
N ASP A 23 -58.80 20.09 223.55
CA ASP A 23 -59.50 20.78 224.66
C ASP A 23 -59.58 19.92 225.95
N ARG A 24 -59.72 18.61 225.80
CA ARG A 24 -59.77 17.65 226.92
C ARG A 24 -58.41 17.47 227.61
N ILE A 25 -57.32 17.54 226.86
CA ILE A 25 -55.96 17.49 227.41
C ILE A 25 -55.66 18.80 228.14
N GLY A 26 -56.04 19.95 227.58
CA GLY A 26 -55.90 21.25 228.23
C GLY A 26 -56.63 21.34 229.59
N THR A 27 -57.87 20.87 229.67
CA THR A 27 -58.67 20.92 230.91
C THR A 27 -58.18 19.98 232.02
N LYS A 28 -57.61 18.82 231.69
CA LYS A 28 -57.03 17.89 232.69
C LYS A 28 -55.77 18.43 233.34
N VAL A 29 -54.93 19.13 232.58
CA VAL A 29 -53.71 19.75 233.11
C VAL A 29 -54.06 20.88 234.10
N GLY A 30 -55.15 21.61 233.86
CA GLY A 30 -55.63 22.68 234.75
C GLY A 30 -56.13 22.24 236.15
N LYS A 31 -56.67 21.02 236.31
CA LYS A 31 -57.11 20.49 237.63
C LYS A 31 -55.99 19.86 238.45
N ALA A 32 -54.92 19.42 237.80
CA ALA A 32 -53.82 18.69 238.43
C ALA A 32 -52.77 19.59 239.13
N ARG A 33 -52.90 20.93 239.06
CA ARG A 33 -51.93 21.91 239.60
C ARG A 33 -50.48 21.66 239.15
N LEU A 34 -50.27 21.17 237.94
CA LEU A 34 -48.94 21.00 237.37
C LEU A 34 -48.42 22.35 236.86
N SER A 35 -47.19 22.70 237.26
CA SER A 35 -46.48 23.89 236.81
C SER A 35 -45.51 23.50 235.70
N LEU A 36 -45.69 24.08 234.52
CA LEU A 36 -44.68 24.09 233.46
C LEU A 36 -44.15 25.54 233.35
N PHE A 37 -42.88 25.75 233.67
CA PHE A 37 -42.22 27.07 233.66
C PHE A 37 -42.85 28.14 234.57
N ASN A 38 -43.21 27.78 235.82
CA ASN A 38 -43.63 28.74 236.86
C ASN A 38 -44.92 29.54 236.57
N LEU A 39 -45.66 29.18 235.52
CA LEU A 39 -46.92 29.81 235.16
C LEU A 39 -48.03 29.40 236.13
N ARG A 40 -48.94 30.34 236.41
CA ARG A 40 -50.14 30.01 237.19
C ARG A 40 -50.87 28.86 236.48
N PRO A 41 -51.42 27.87 237.20
CA PRO A 41 -51.97 26.64 236.61
C PRO A 41 -53.02 26.83 235.51
N ARG A 42 -53.61 28.02 235.41
CA ARG A 42 -54.54 28.39 234.35
C ARG A 42 -53.88 28.62 232.99
N ASP A 43 -52.63 29.09 232.95
CA ASP A 43 -51.96 29.53 231.72
C ASP A 43 -51.23 28.38 230.99
N THR A 44 -50.75 27.38 231.73
CA THR A 44 -50.12 26.17 231.16
C THR A 44 -51.08 25.36 230.28
N ALA A 45 -52.38 25.39 230.61
CA ALA A 45 -53.41 24.74 229.81
C ALA A 45 -53.57 25.38 228.42
N VAL A 46 -53.43 26.70 228.32
CA VAL A 46 -53.59 27.44 227.06
C VAL A 46 -52.46 27.11 226.09
N LEU A 47 -51.22 27.08 226.57
CA LEU A 47 -50.02 26.85 225.73
C LEU A 47 -50.05 25.49 225.02
N ILE A 48 -50.41 24.42 225.74
CA ILE A 48 -50.47 23.07 225.17
C ILE A 48 -51.48 22.99 224.02
N THR A 49 -52.57 23.75 224.10
CA THR A 49 -53.62 23.77 223.07
C THR A 49 -53.12 24.37 221.75
N ILE A 50 -52.31 25.44 221.82
CA ILE A 50 -51.72 26.09 220.64
C ILE A 50 -50.74 25.15 219.92
N VAL A 51 -49.85 24.49 220.69
CA VAL A 51 -48.85 23.57 220.14
C VAL A 51 -49.52 22.40 219.40
N THR A 52 -50.62 21.91 219.94
CA THR A 52 -51.39 20.82 219.32
C THR A 52 -52.04 21.28 218.00
N GLY A 53 -52.55 22.51 217.94
CA GLY A 53 -53.12 23.09 216.71
C GLY A 53 -52.10 23.29 215.58
N VAL A 54 -50.85 23.65 215.92
CA VAL A 54 -49.75 23.78 214.94
C VAL A 54 -49.33 22.42 214.38
N LEU A 55 -49.20 21.41 215.24
CA LEU A 55 -48.83 20.04 214.83
C LEU A 55 -49.82 19.42 213.84
N ILE A 56 -51.12 19.70 214.01
CA ILE A 56 -52.17 19.21 213.13
C ILE A 56 -52.07 19.89 211.75
N SER A 57 -51.90 21.21 211.70
CA SER A 57 -51.85 21.97 210.44
C SER A 57 -50.62 21.60 209.59
N GLY A 58 -49.47 21.39 210.23
CA GLY A 58 -48.23 20.97 209.55
C GLY A 58 -48.33 19.56 208.95
N SER A 59 -49.03 18.64 209.61
CA SER A 59 -49.20 17.27 209.14
C SER A 59 -50.07 17.20 207.87
N THR A 60 -51.11 18.03 207.79
CA THR A 60 -52.02 18.10 206.62
C THR A 60 -51.29 18.56 205.36
N LEU A 61 -50.40 19.55 205.49
CA LEU A 61 -49.61 20.06 204.37
C LEU A 61 -48.58 19.03 203.87
N GLY A 62 -47.94 18.31 204.80
CA GLY A 62 -46.98 17.25 204.47
C GLY A 62 -47.59 16.11 203.65
N ILE A 63 -48.82 15.71 203.98
CA ILE A 63 -49.55 14.65 203.26
C ILE A 63 -49.95 15.11 201.84
N LEU A 64 -50.33 16.38 201.67
CA LEU A 64 -50.74 16.91 200.37
C LEU A 64 -49.61 16.85 199.34
N PHE A 65 -48.37 17.17 199.76
CA PHE A 65 -47.17 17.07 198.92
C PHE A 65 -46.76 15.63 198.62
N ALA A 66 -46.91 14.71 199.57
CA ALA A 66 -46.54 13.30 199.39
C ALA A 66 -47.44 12.58 198.38
N THR A 67 -48.72 12.95 198.32
CA THR A 67 -49.73 12.17 197.57
C THR A 67 -50.04 12.75 196.18
N SER A 68 -49.74 14.03 195.92
CA SER A 68 -50.15 14.72 194.69
C SER A 68 -49.00 14.89 193.68
N LYS A 69 -48.94 14.00 192.68
CA LYS A 69 -48.02 14.12 191.52
C LYS A 69 -48.17 15.44 190.72
N PRO A 70 -49.38 16.03 190.53
CA PRO A 70 -49.53 17.30 189.81
C PRO A 70 -48.85 18.49 190.50
N LEU A 71 -48.94 18.57 191.83
CA LEU A 71 -48.39 19.70 192.60
C LEU A 71 -46.86 19.74 192.57
N ARG A 72 -46.19 18.58 192.50
CA ARG A 72 -44.72 18.50 192.39
C ARG A 72 -44.18 18.89 191.00
N ARG A 73 -44.92 18.59 189.92
CA ARG A 73 -44.48 18.84 188.53
C ARG A 73 -44.66 20.31 188.10
N GLY A 74 -45.65 21.01 188.67
CA GLY A 74 -45.93 22.41 188.32
C GLY A 74 -44.93 23.45 188.83
N VAL A 75 -44.14 23.13 189.86
CA VAL A 75 -43.25 24.12 190.52
C VAL A 75 -41.80 24.09 189.97
N PHE A 76 -41.39 23.05 189.23
CA PHE A 76 -39.96 22.83 188.90
C PHE A 76 -39.56 22.59 187.41
N GLU A 77 -40.47 22.47 186.41
CA GLU A 77 -40.08 22.03 185.02
C GLU A 77 -40.64 22.87 183.81
N TYR A 78 -41.00 24.15 183.96
CA TYR A 78 -41.65 24.92 182.87
C TYR A 78 -40.74 25.28 181.66
N ASP A 79 -39.44 25.53 181.87
CA ASP A 79 -38.54 26.09 180.83
C ASP A 79 -38.02 25.09 179.78
N GLU A 80 -38.10 23.77 180.04
CA GLU A 80 -37.55 22.76 179.13
C GLU A 80 -38.52 22.40 178.00
N THR A 81 -39.83 22.46 178.27
CA THR A 81 -40.88 22.12 177.30
C THR A 81 -41.00 23.16 176.18
N GLN A 82 -40.71 24.45 176.46
CA GLN A 82 -40.72 25.53 175.45
C GLN A 82 -39.54 25.42 174.45
N ARG A 83 -38.37 24.94 174.88
CA ARG A 83 -37.18 24.82 174.02
C ARG A 83 -37.32 23.74 172.96
N ASN A 84 -37.89 22.58 173.32
CA ASN A 84 -38.11 21.49 172.37
C ASN A 84 -39.13 21.85 171.27
N LEU A 85 -40.14 22.66 171.60
CA LEU A 85 -41.16 23.10 170.65
C LEU A 85 -40.62 24.13 169.65
N ARG A 86 -39.60 24.92 170.02
CA ARG A 86 -38.86 25.78 169.06
C ARG A 86 -37.97 24.96 168.14
N ARG A 87 -37.17 24.03 168.66
CA ARG A 87 -36.29 23.17 167.84
C ARG A 87 -37.08 22.35 166.81
N ALA A 88 -38.19 21.74 167.21
CA ALA A 88 -39.03 20.98 166.29
C ALA A 88 -39.66 21.85 165.19
N ARG A 89 -39.96 23.13 165.46
CA ARG A 89 -40.43 24.08 164.44
C ARG A 89 -39.31 24.51 163.50
N GLU A 90 -38.11 24.77 164.03
CA GLU A 90 -36.92 25.10 163.23
C GLU A 90 -36.54 23.95 162.28
N GLU A 91 -36.54 22.70 162.76
CA GLU A 91 -36.31 21.51 161.91
C GLU A 91 -37.40 21.33 160.84
N LEU A 92 -38.67 21.59 161.17
CA LEU A 92 -39.76 21.50 160.20
C LEU A 92 -39.62 22.55 159.08
N ASP A 93 -39.24 23.77 159.44
CA ASP A 93 -38.96 24.85 158.48
C ASP A 93 -37.75 24.51 157.60
N GLU A 94 -36.70 23.90 158.15
CA GLU A 94 -35.52 23.49 157.39
C GLU A 94 -35.82 22.35 156.41
N VAL A 95 -36.57 21.32 156.83
CA VAL A 95 -37.01 20.25 155.94
C VAL A 95 -37.94 20.77 154.85
N HIS A 96 -38.80 21.76 155.14
CA HIS A 96 -39.61 22.41 154.11
C HIS A 96 -38.74 23.15 153.08
N ARG A 97 -37.70 23.86 153.52
CA ARG A 97 -36.75 24.51 152.58
C ARG A 97 -36.01 23.49 151.73
N GLN A 98 -35.50 22.41 152.32
CA GLN A 98 -34.82 21.34 151.58
C GLN A 98 -35.76 20.64 150.59
N LYS A 99 -37.01 20.38 150.99
CA LYS A 99 -38.04 19.82 150.10
C LYS A 99 -38.30 20.75 148.92
N THR A 100 -38.51 22.05 149.16
CA THR A 100 -38.70 23.04 148.09
C THR A 100 -37.47 23.13 147.18
N GLN A 101 -36.26 23.06 147.75
CA GLN A 101 -35.02 23.06 146.96
C GLN A 101 -34.92 21.81 146.07
N ILE A 102 -35.17 20.62 146.60
CA ILE A 102 -35.15 19.37 145.84
C ILE A 102 -36.27 19.35 144.79
N GLU A 103 -37.45 19.89 145.09
CA GLU A 103 -38.54 20.04 144.12
C GLU A 103 -38.12 20.98 142.97
N ASN A 104 -37.44 22.08 143.28
CA ASN A 104 -36.88 22.99 142.27
C ASN A 104 -35.77 22.31 141.44
N GLU A 105 -34.83 21.61 142.08
CA GLU A 105 -33.77 20.84 141.41
C GLU A 105 -34.36 19.72 140.54
N LEU A 106 -35.46 19.08 140.97
CA LEU A 106 -36.16 18.06 140.17
C LEU A 106 -36.88 18.68 138.97
N ILE A 107 -37.48 19.86 139.13
CA ILE A 107 -38.07 20.62 138.02
C ILE A 107 -36.99 21.03 137.03
N GLU A 108 -35.85 21.53 137.51
CA GLU A 108 -34.69 21.89 136.70
C GLU A 108 -34.16 20.68 135.94
N ALA A 109 -33.87 19.57 136.62
CA ALA A 109 -33.40 18.33 136.00
C ALA A 109 -34.40 17.75 134.98
N ARG A 110 -35.72 17.83 135.25
CA ARG A 110 -36.75 17.43 134.27
C ARG A 110 -36.79 18.35 133.06
N THR A 111 -36.58 19.65 133.27
CA THR A 111 -36.52 20.64 132.19
C THR A 111 -35.28 20.40 131.33
N GLU A 112 -34.13 20.16 131.95
CA GLU A 112 -32.89 19.78 131.25
C GLU A 112 -33.06 18.46 130.50
N GLN A 113 -33.69 17.44 131.10
CA GLN A 113 -33.98 16.17 130.43
C GLN A 113 -34.90 16.36 129.22
N ALA A 114 -35.96 17.17 129.36
CA ALA A 114 -36.86 17.49 128.25
C ALA A 114 -36.12 18.24 127.13
N GLN A 115 -35.27 19.21 127.47
CA GLN A 115 -34.43 19.91 126.50
C GLN A 115 -33.43 18.97 125.82
N ALA A 116 -32.81 18.05 126.56
CA ALA A 116 -31.90 17.05 126.02
C ALA A 116 -32.63 16.09 125.07
N GLN A 117 -33.86 15.68 125.41
CA GLN A 117 -34.69 14.85 124.52
C GLN A 117 -35.07 15.59 123.24
N THR A 118 -35.44 16.87 123.34
CA THR A 118 -35.71 17.72 122.16
C THR A 118 -34.47 17.85 121.29
N ARG A 119 -33.31 18.17 121.87
CA ARG A 119 -32.04 18.24 121.12
C ARG A 119 -31.67 16.91 120.47
N LEU A 120 -31.93 15.79 121.14
CA LEU A 120 -31.67 14.45 120.58
C LEU A 120 -32.59 14.17 119.39
N ASN A 121 -33.86 14.53 119.47
CA ASN A 121 -34.79 14.40 118.34
C ASN A 121 -34.38 15.31 117.18
N GLU A 122 -34.08 16.59 117.43
CA GLU A 122 -33.58 17.54 116.42
C GLU A 122 -32.27 17.04 115.78
N THR A 123 -31.36 16.49 116.58
CA THR A 123 -30.09 15.93 116.08
C THR A 123 -30.32 14.67 115.25
N ASN A 124 -31.27 13.82 115.63
CA ASN A 124 -31.63 12.63 114.87
C ASN A 124 -32.28 13.00 113.53
N GLU A 125 -33.22 13.95 113.52
CA GLU A 125 -33.82 14.47 112.28
C GLU A 125 -32.77 15.12 111.37
N ALA A 126 -31.85 15.91 111.94
CA ALA A 126 -30.74 16.48 111.19
C ALA A 126 -29.79 15.41 110.65
N LEU A 127 -29.51 14.36 111.43
CA LEU A 127 -28.69 13.23 111.00
C LEU A 127 -29.35 12.46 109.85
N GLU A 128 -30.66 12.20 109.93
CA GLU A 128 -31.43 11.55 108.86
C GLU A 128 -31.39 12.39 107.57
N SER A 129 -31.62 13.71 107.67
CA SER A 129 -31.49 14.61 106.53
C SER A 129 -30.09 14.62 105.92
N VAL A 130 -29.04 14.57 106.74
CA VAL A 130 -27.64 14.53 106.25
C VAL A 130 -27.33 13.19 105.58
N LEU A 131 -27.87 12.08 106.11
CA LEU A 131 -27.73 10.75 105.49
C LEU A 131 -28.45 10.69 104.15
N GLU A 132 -29.65 11.25 104.03
CA GLU A 132 -30.37 11.36 102.76
C GLU A 132 -29.60 12.23 101.75
N GLN A 133 -29.11 13.41 102.16
CA GLN A 133 -28.28 14.27 101.30
C GLN A 133 -26.99 13.57 100.87
N ARG A 134 -26.34 12.83 101.77
CA ARG A 134 -25.15 12.04 101.45
C ARG A 134 -25.48 10.95 100.42
N ALA A 135 -26.57 10.21 100.61
CA ALA A 135 -27.00 9.18 99.67
C ALA A 135 -27.32 9.77 98.27
N GLN A 136 -27.98 10.92 98.22
CA GLN A 136 -28.25 11.64 96.97
C GLN A 136 -26.95 12.10 96.29
N THR A 137 -25.99 12.63 97.06
CA THR A 137 -24.70 13.09 96.55
C THR A 137 -23.85 11.91 96.05
N GLU A 138 -23.85 10.79 96.78
CA GLU A 138 -23.18 9.54 96.35
C GLU A 138 -23.80 8.99 95.06
N ALA A 139 -25.14 9.06 94.90
CA ALA A 139 -25.81 8.68 93.66
C ALA A 139 -25.48 9.62 92.49
N GLN A 140 -25.44 10.94 92.72
CA GLN A 140 -25.02 11.92 91.71
C GLN A 140 -23.55 11.73 91.31
N LEU A 141 -22.66 11.44 92.27
CA LEU A 141 -21.26 11.13 92.00
C LEU A 141 -21.15 9.87 91.12
N ALA A 142 -21.88 8.80 91.45
CA ALA A 142 -21.88 7.58 90.64
C ALA A 142 -22.40 7.82 89.21
N GLU A 143 -23.47 8.61 89.05
CA GLU A 143 -24.00 8.98 87.73
C GLU A 143 -23.00 9.80 86.92
N THR A 144 -22.36 10.81 87.53
CA THR A 144 -21.36 11.63 86.85
C THR A 144 -20.09 10.85 86.50
N GLU A 145 -19.63 9.94 87.37
CA GLU A 145 -18.54 9.02 87.07
C GLU A 145 -18.87 8.12 85.87
N GLU A 146 -20.11 7.62 85.79
CA GLU A 146 -20.56 6.84 84.63
C GLU A 146 -20.60 7.68 83.35
N GLN A 147 -21.12 8.91 83.42
CA GLN A 147 -21.13 9.84 82.29
C GLN A 147 -19.72 10.16 81.80
N ILE A 148 -18.77 10.43 82.70
CA ILE A 148 -17.35 10.64 82.35
C ILE A 148 -16.78 9.40 81.67
N SER A 149 -17.04 8.21 82.21
CA SER A 149 -16.55 6.96 81.62
C SER A 149 -17.08 6.73 80.19
N ARG A 150 -18.37 7.02 79.95
CA ARG A 150 -18.98 6.96 78.62
C ARG A 150 -18.35 7.99 77.67
N LEU A 151 -18.19 9.23 78.13
CA LEU A 151 -17.60 10.30 77.32
C LEU A 151 -16.13 10.03 76.98
N GLU A 152 -15.36 9.46 77.91
CA GLU A 152 -13.98 9.03 77.66
C GLU A 152 -13.92 7.90 76.62
N ALA A 153 -14.88 6.96 76.65
CA ALA A 153 -14.97 5.90 75.66
C ALA A 153 -15.29 6.45 74.27
N GLU A 154 -16.29 7.34 74.15
CA GLU A 154 -16.66 8.01 72.90
C GLU A 154 -15.51 8.87 72.35
N PHE A 155 -14.79 9.60 73.21
CA PHE A 155 -13.63 10.38 72.79
C PHE A 155 -12.50 9.49 72.26
N ARG A 156 -12.23 8.35 72.91
CA ARG A 156 -11.25 7.37 72.44
C ARG A 156 -11.66 6.75 71.11
N GLU A 157 -12.94 6.46 70.91
CA GLU A 157 -13.47 5.94 69.65
C GLU A 157 -13.34 6.98 68.53
N THR A 158 -13.80 8.21 68.76
CA THR A 158 -13.67 9.33 67.81
C THR A 158 -12.21 9.59 67.45
N GLN A 159 -11.27 9.53 68.40
CA GLN A 159 -9.84 9.64 68.11
C GLN A 159 -9.33 8.51 67.20
N ARG A 160 -9.81 7.27 67.39
CA ARG A 160 -9.45 6.14 66.53
C ARG A 160 -9.97 6.34 65.12
N GLU A 161 -11.23 6.75 64.98
CA GLU A 161 -11.83 7.06 63.69
C GLU A 161 -11.08 8.18 62.97
N GLN A 162 -10.72 9.26 63.67
CA GLN A 162 -9.95 10.37 63.09
C GLN A 162 -8.56 9.91 62.60
N ARG A 163 -7.87 9.05 63.36
CA ARG A 163 -6.60 8.45 62.93
C ARG A 163 -6.78 7.57 61.70
N GLU A 164 -7.82 6.75 61.68
CA GLU A 164 -8.10 5.86 60.55
C GLU A 164 -8.46 6.66 59.29
N LEU A 165 -9.28 7.71 59.43
CA LEU A 165 -9.63 8.62 58.35
C LEU A 165 -8.40 9.36 57.80
N THR A 166 -7.50 9.80 58.69
CA THR A 166 -6.23 10.43 58.31
C THR A 166 -5.35 9.46 57.51
N ASN A 167 -5.24 8.21 57.95
CA ASN A 167 -4.50 7.17 57.23
C ASN A 167 -5.12 6.89 55.85
N ARG A 168 -6.46 6.77 55.78
CA ARG A 168 -7.18 6.58 54.51
C ARG A 168 -6.99 7.76 53.56
N PHE A 169 -7.00 8.98 54.08
CA PHE A 169 -6.76 10.19 53.30
C PHE A 169 -5.33 10.22 52.73
N GLN A 170 -4.32 9.94 53.56
CA GLN A 170 -2.93 9.83 53.10
C GLN A 170 -2.77 8.74 52.04
N GLN A 171 -3.42 7.59 52.22
CA GLN A 171 -3.38 6.49 51.27
C GLN A 171 -4.07 6.85 49.94
N ALA A 172 -5.21 7.55 50.00
CA ALA A 172 -5.91 8.07 48.83
C ALA A 172 -5.08 9.12 48.08
N GLN A 173 -4.38 10.00 48.81
CA GLN A 173 -3.47 10.98 48.23
C GLN A 173 -2.28 10.30 47.52
N GLY A 174 -1.71 9.25 48.11
CA GLY A 174 -0.68 8.42 47.48
C GLY A 174 -1.17 7.77 46.19
N ARG A 175 -2.34 7.12 46.22
CA ARG A 175 -2.97 6.54 45.02
C ARG A 175 -3.25 7.58 43.93
N LEU A 176 -3.68 8.78 44.31
CA LEU A 176 -3.91 9.86 43.36
C LEU A 176 -2.60 10.31 42.69
N GLN A 177 -1.51 10.39 43.44
CA GLN A 177 -0.18 10.70 42.88
C GLN A 177 0.28 9.61 41.91
N ASP A 178 0.08 8.33 42.25
CA ASP A 178 0.45 7.21 41.38
C ASP A 178 -0.37 7.21 40.08
N VAL A 179 -1.69 7.39 40.17
CA VAL A 179 -2.57 7.50 38.99
C VAL A 179 -2.20 8.72 38.14
N THR A 180 -1.85 9.84 38.77
CA THR A 180 -1.41 11.05 38.05
C THR A 180 -0.11 10.80 37.28
N ARG A 181 0.86 10.10 37.90
CA ARG A 181 2.11 9.70 37.22
C ARG A 181 1.84 8.74 36.07
N GLN A 182 1.00 7.73 36.27
CA GLN A 182 0.60 6.80 35.21
C GLN A 182 -0.08 7.53 34.04
N ALA A 183 -0.99 8.47 34.32
CA ALA A 183 -1.65 9.27 33.30
C ALA A 183 -0.65 10.17 32.54
N ALA A 184 0.36 10.71 33.21
CA ALA A 184 1.43 11.47 32.55
C ALA A 184 2.28 10.58 31.62
N ASN A 185 2.70 9.40 32.09
CA ASN A 185 3.45 8.43 31.29
C ASN A 185 2.65 7.98 30.07
N LEU A 186 1.39 7.59 30.26
CA LEU A 186 0.51 7.18 29.14
C LEU A 186 0.30 8.32 28.13
N ARG A 187 0.19 9.58 28.57
CA ARG A 187 0.12 10.72 27.65
C ARG A 187 1.40 10.87 26.83
N GLN A 188 2.57 10.66 27.44
CA GLN A 188 3.84 10.68 26.74
C GLN A 188 3.93 9.53 25.72
N ASP A 189 3.54 8.32 26.11
CA ASP A 189 3.53 7.15 25.22
C ASP A 189 2.58 7.37 24.04
N ILE A 190 1.39 7.93 24.27
CA ILE A 190 0.44 8.29 23.21
C ILE A 190 1.05 9.32 22.25
N ALA A 191 1.71 10.36 22.77
CA ALA A 191 2.36 11.37 21.93
C ALA A 191 3.50 10.76 21.08
N GLN A 192 4.28 9.84 21.66
CA GLN A 192 5.33 9.12 20.95
C GLN A 192 4.76 8.21 19.86
N LEU A 193 3.72 7.43 20.16
CA LEU A 193 3.04 6.58 19.19
C LEU A 193 2.37 7.38 18.07
N GLN A 194 1.84 8.57 18.37
CA GLN A 194 1.29 9.47 17.35
C GLN A 194 2.39 9.99 16.41
N ALA A 195 3.56 10.35 16.96
CA ALA A 195 4.71 10.77 16.15
C ALA A 195 5.23 9.62 15.27
N GLU A 196 5.40 8.42 15.83
CA GLU A 196 5.83 7.24 15.09
C GLU A 196 4.82 6.85 14.00
N ARG A 197 3.52 6.90 14.30
CA ARG A 197 2.48 6.69 13.30
C ARG A 197 2.58 7.72 12.16
N GLN A 198 2.85 8.98 12.47
CA GLN A 198 2.96 10.02 11.45
C GLN A 198 4.18 9.79 10.55
N ASP A 199 5.31 9.38 11.12
CA ASP A 199 6.51 9.00 10.37
C ASP A 199 6.23 7.78 9.47
N LEU A 200 5.59 6.74 10.00
CA LEU A 200 5.19 5.56 9.22
C LEU A 200 4.23 5.90 8.07
N ILE A 201 3.31 6.86 8.28
CA ILE A 201 2.44 7.36 7.20
C ILE A 201 3.28 8.05 6.12
N GLN A 202 4.24 8.89 6.49
CA GLN A 202 5.14 9.53 5.52
C GLN A 202 5.99 8.51 4.75
N GLN A 203 6.55 7.52 5.45
CA GLN A 203 7.29 6.42 4.81
C GLN A 203 6.41 5.64 3.84
N ARG A 204 5.19 5.27 4.25
CA ARG A 204 4.22 4.59 3.39
C ARG A 204 3.90 5.42 2.15
N ASP A 205 3.67 6.71 2.30
CA ASP A 205 3.31 7.59 1.19
C ASP A 205 4.49 7.78 0.23
N ALA A 206 5.71 7.91 0.74
CA ALA A 206 6.94 7.92 -0.07
C ALA A 206 7.14 6.62 -0.86
N VAL A 207 6.95 5.45 -0.21
CA VAL A 207 7.01 4.15 -0.90
C VAL A 207 5.92 4.04 -1.97
N ARG A 208 4.71 4.53 -1.69
CA ARG A 208 3.61 4.53 -2.66
C ARG A 208 3.92 5.38 -3.89
N GLU A 209 4.58 6.51 -3.71
CA GLU A 209 5.04 7.36 -4.81
C GLU A 209 6.14 6.66 -5.63
N GLN A 210 7.10 5.99 -4.98
CA GLN A 210 8.11 5.19 -5.67
C GLN A 210 7.49 4.05 -6.49
N ILE A 211 6.49 3.36 -5.96
CA ILE A 211 5.75 2.31 -6.70
C ILE A 211 5.09 2.93 -7.93
N ALA A 212 4.38 4.06 -7.80
CA ALA A 212 3.74 4.71 -8.92
C ALA A 212 4.75 5.14 -10.02
N GLN A 213 5.94 5.61 -9.64
CA GLN A 213 7.01 5.93 -10.59
C GLN A 213 7.53 4.67 -11.30
N ARG A 214 7.70 3.56 -10.58
CA ARG A 214 8.15 2.29 -11.17
C ARG A 214 7.10 1.68 -12.09
N ASP A 215 5.82 1.77 -11.74
CA ASP A 215 4.73 1.31 -12.60
C ASP A 215 4.70 2.08 -13.92
N GLN A 216 4.96 3.40 -13.90
CA GLN A 216 5.12 4.20 -15.12
C GLN A 216 6.32 3.76 -15.95
N GLU A 217 7.47 3.50 -15.32
CA GLU A 217 8.68 3.01 -16.01
C GLU A 217 8.46 1.63 -16.64
N ILE A 218 7.80 0.71 -15.93
CA ILE A 218 7.42 -0.61 -16.45
C ILE A 218 6.49 -0.44 -17.66
N ALA A 219 5.44 0.37 -17.54
CA ALA A 219 4.51 0.62 -18.64
C ALA A 219 5.16 1.29 -19.86
N GLN A 220 6.26 2.02 -19.68
CA GLN A 220 7.05 2.57 -20.77
C GLN A 220 7.92 1.47 -21.41
N ARG A 221 8.62 0.66 -20.60
CA ARG A 221 9.42 -0.47 -21.10
C ARG A 221 8.58 -1.50 -21.84
N ASP A 222 7.37 -1.78 -21.39
CA ASP A 222 6.44 -2.70 -22.07
C ASP A 222 6.05 -2.18 -23.46
N ARG A 223 5.90 -0.86 -23.61
CA ARG A 223 5.67 -0.23 -24.93
C ARG A 223 6.90 -0.37 -25.83
N ASP A 224 8.09 -0.06 -25.31
CA ASP A 224 9.34 -0.18 -26.06
C ASP A 224 9.60 -1.64 -26.50
N LEU A 225 9.28 -2.62 -25.64
CA LEU A 225 9.38 -4.04 -25.98
C LEU A 225 8.39 -4.43 -27.08
N ALA A 226 7.13 -3.98 -27.00
CA ALA A 226 6.14 -4.24 -28.04
C ALA A 226 6.55 -3.64 -29.40
N GLU A 227 7.14 -2.44 -29.42
CA GLU A 227 7.69 -1.84 -30.64
C GLU A 227 8.86 -2.66 -31.21
N ARG A 228 9.78 -3.12 -30.35
CA ARG A 228 10.90 -3.98 -30.76
C ARG A 228 10.44 -5.32 -31.30
N ASP A 229 9.42 -5.93 -30.70
CA ASP A 229 8.87 -7.20 -31.19
C ASP A 229 8.26 -7.02 -32.59
N GLN A 230 7.56 -5.91 -32.85
CA GLN A 230 7.09 -5.58 -34.20
C GLN A 230 8.25 -5.39 -35.18
N GLU A 231 9.32 -4.72 -34.76
CA GLU A 231 10.51 -4.54 -35.60
C GLU A 231 11.18 -5.89 -35.92
N ILE A 232 11.31 -6.78 -34.93
CA ILE A 232 11.86 -8.13 -35.12
C ILE A 232 10.99 -8.93 -36.10
N LEU A 233 9.66 -8.88 -35.95
CA LEU A 233 8.74 -9.55 -36.89
C LEU A 233 8.91 -9.02 -38.32
N ALA A 234 9.02 -7.70 -38.49
CA ALA A 234 9.24 -7.08 -39.79
C ALA A 234 10.59 -7.50 -40.39
N ARG A 235 11.66 -7.51 -39.58
CA ARG A 235 13.01 -7.95 -40.00
C ARG A 235 13.02 -9.43 -40.38
N ASN A 236 12.36 -10.30 -39.62
CA ASN A 236 12.27 -11.72 -39.93
C ASN A 236 11.55 -11.95 -41.27
N LYS A 237 10.45 -11.23 -41.52
CA LYS A 237 9.77 -11.29 -42.82
C LYS A 237 10.68 -10.85 -43.96
N ALA A 238 11.43 -9.76 -43.78
CA ALA A 238 12.39 -9.29 -44.77
C ALA A 238 13.52 -10.30 -45.01
N LEU A 239 13.99 -10.99 -43.97
CA LEU A 239 14.98 -12.06 -44.10
C LEU A 239 14.41 -13.25 -44.89
N GLU A 240 13.19 -13.68 -44.61
CA GLU A 240 12.53 -14.75 -45.38
C GLU A 240 12.39 -14.39 -46.86
N GLU A 241 12.05 -13.13 -47.18
CA GLU A 241 11.99 -12.65 -48.56
C GLU A 241 13.38 -12.66 -49.23
N ARG A 242 14.44 -12.28 -48.50
CA ARG A 242 15.82 -12.33 -48.98
C ARG A 242 16.32 -13.74 -49.19
N ASP A 243 15.99 -14.67 -48.30
CA ASP A 243 16.36 -16.08 -48.44
C ASP A 243 15.71 -16.70 -49.68
N ARG A 244 14.45 -16.34 -49.98
CA ARG A 244 13.79 -16.73 -51.25
C ARG A 244 14.52 -16.17 -52.46
N GLU A 245 14.85 -14.88 -52.45
CA GLU A 245 15.59 -14.25 -53.54
C GLU A 245 16.96 -14.90 -53.75
N ILE A 246 17.68 -15.20 -52.67
CA ILE A 246 18.97 -15.89 -52.71
C ILE A 246 18.79 -17.30 -53.29
N ALA A 247 17.77 -18.05 -52.87
CA ALA A 247 17.51 -19.39 -53.40
C ALA A 247 17.22 -19.36 -54.91
N GLU A 248 16.41 -18.39 -55.37
CA GLU A 248 16.13 -18.17 -56.79
C GLU A 248 17.40 -17.83 -57.58
N ARG A 249 18.21 -16.88 -57.10
CA ARG A 249 19.49 -16.51 -57.72
C ARG A 249 20.46 -17.68 -57.77
N THR A 250 20.53 -18.46 -56.69
CA THR A 250 21.39 -19.65 -56.62
C THR A 250 20.97 -20.68 -57.66
N ALA A 251 19.67 -20.89 -57.87
CA ALA A 251 19.17 -21.77 -58.92
C ALA A 251 19.52 -21.25 -60.33
N MET A 252 19.41 -19.94 -60.57
CA MET A 252 19.81 -19.33 -61.85
C MET A 252 21.31 -19.48 -62.11
N ILE A 253 22.16 -19.25 -61.09
CA ILE A 253 23.61 -19.45 -61.19
C ILE A 253 23.91 -20.91 -61.53
N ALA A 254 23.32 -21.87 -60.81
CA ALA A 254 23.53 -23.29 -61.08
C ALA A 254 23.05 -23.72 -62.48
N GLN A 255 22.03 -23.07 -63.04
CA GLN A 255 21.62 -23.26 -64.42
C GLN A 255 22.62 -22.64 -65.41
N GLY A 256 23.13 -21.44 -65.10
CA GLY A 256 24.16 -20.77 -65.87
C GLY A 256 25.46 -21.57 -65.94
N GLU A 257 25.92 -22.11 -64.81
CA GLU A 257 27.10 -22.98 -64.72
C GLU A 257 26.94 -24.24 -65.56
N ARG A 258 25.76 -24.89 -65.51
CA ARG A 258 25.45 -26.04 -66.38
C ARG A 258 25.56 -25.68 -67.86
N ARG A 259 24.96 -24.57 -68.26
CA ARG A 259 25.00 -24.09 -69.65
C ARG A 259 26.40 -23.70 -70.09
N LEU A 260 27.18 -23.10 -69.19
CA LEU A 260 28.59 -22.79 -69.45
C LEU A 260 29.39 -24.08 -69.68
N GLY A 261 29.22 -25.09 -68.83
CA GLY A 261 29.85 -26.40 -69.03
C GLY A 261 29.47 -27.05 -70.36
N GLU A 262 28.19 -27.02 -70.75
CA GLU A 262 27.73 -27.50 -72.06
C GLU A 262 28.40 -26.75 -73.23
N LEU A 263 28.51 -25.42 -73.13
CA LEU A 263 29.17 -24.58 -74.13
C LEU A 263 30.67 -24.82 -74.19
N GLU A 264 31.34 -25.01 -73.05
CA GLU A 264 32.75 -25.37 -72.98
C GLU A 264 33.02 -26.74 -73.62
N ASP A 265 32.15 -27.72 -73.39
CA ASP A 265 32.22 -29.03 -74.06
C ASP A 265 32.04 -28.91 -75.58
N GLN A 266 31.05 -28.12 -76.03
CA GLN A 266 30.86 -27.81 -77.44
C GLN A 266 32.09 -27.13 -78.04
N GLN A 267 32.66 -26.15 -77.34
CA GLN A 267 33.87 -25.46 -77.79
C GLN A 267 35.05 -26.42 -77.89
N ARG A 268 35.28 -27.29 -76.90
CA ARG A 268 36.35 -28.31 -76.96
C ARG A 268 36.17 -29.27 -78.14
N LEU A 269 34.93 -29.64 -78.46
CA LEU A 269 34.62 -30.44 -79.64
C LEU A 269 34.93 -29.69 -80.94
N LEU A 270 34.45 -28.44 -81.05
CA LEU A 270 34.71 -27.55 -82.19
C LEU A 270 36.20 -27.29 -82.38
N GLU A 271 36.97 -26.99 -81.33
CA GLU A 271 38.42 -26.83 -81.40
C GLU A 271 39.15 -28.10 -81.84
N ARG A 272 38.62 -29.28 -81.47
CA ARG A 272 39.14 -30.55 -81.99
C ARG A 272 38.84 -30.70 -83.48
N GLN A 273 37.63 -30.37 -83.91
CA GLN A 273 37.24 -30.38 -85.32
C GLN A 273 38.05 -29.36 -86.13
N VAL A 274 38.24 -28.15 -85.62
CA VAL A 274 39.09 -27.11 -86.22
C VAL A 274 40.52 -27.58 -86.28
N ARG A 275 41.13 -28.15 -85.23
CA ARG A 275 42.50 -28.70 -85.33
C ARG A 275 42.63 -29.83 -86.35
N ILE A 276 41.62 -30.70 -86.47
CA ILE A 276 41.58 -31.73 -87.52
C ILE A 276 41.51 -31.07 -88.90
N LEU A 277 40.67 -30.03 -89.04
CA LEU A 277 40.48 -29.28 -90.27
C LEU A 277 41.69 -28.41 -90.61
N GLU A 278 42.38 -27.83 -89.63
CA GLU A 278 43.62 -27.06 -89.78
C GLU A 278 44.78 -27.97 -90.10
N ARG A 279 44.86 -29.17 -89.53
CA ARG A 279 45.83 -30.19 -89.97
C ARG A 279 45.53 -30.60 -91.42
N TYR A 280 44.24 -30.78 -91.76
CA TYR A 280 43.79 -31.02 -93.13
C TYR A 280 44.11 -29.85 -94.07
N TYR A 281 43.97 -28.59 -93.62
CA TYR A 281 44.29 -27.39 -94.39
C TYR A 281 45.78 -27.08 -94.43
N GLN A 282 46.58 -27.31 -93.39
CA GLN A 282 48.04 -27.11 -93.40
C GLN A 282 48.70 -28.14 -94.32
N ASP A 283 48.21 -29.39 -94.33
CA ASP A 283 48.59 -30.40 -95.31
C ASP A 283 48.25 -29.95 -96.75
N TYR A 284 47.22 -29.10 -96.94
CA TYR A 284 46.78 -28.56 -98.25
C TYR A 284 47.33 -27.15 -98.61
N GLN A 285 47.64 -26.31 -97.63
CA GLN A 285 48.00 -24.88 -97.80
C GLN A 285 49.49 -24.67 -98.04
N GLY A 286 50.33 -25.68 -97.84
CA GLY A 286 51.69 -25.69 -98.38
C GLY A 286 51.76 -25.57 -99.91
N LEU A 287 50.63 -25.63 -100.65
CA LEU A 287 50.62 -25.76 -102.10
C LEU A 287 49.95 -24.66 -102.93
N ARG A 288 49.13 -23.73 -102.40
CA ARG A 288 48.31 -22.85 -103.29
C ARG A 288 47.96 -21.45 -102.75
N GLN A 289 48.93 -20.67 -102.27
CA GLN A 289 48.75 -19.21 -102.14
C GLN A 289 49.64 -18.50 -103.16
N GLY A 290 49.04 -18.00 -104.23
CA GLY A 290 49.78 -17.29 -105.28
C GLY A 290 48.94 -16.37 -106.15
N ASN A 291 47.96 -16.87 -106.91
CA ASN A 291 47.15 -16.06 -107.83
C ASN A 291 45.85 -16.79 -108.22
N VAL A 292 44.75 -16.51 -107.52
CA VAL A 292 43.43 -17.08 -107.85
C VAL A 292 42.88 -16.37 -109.09
N ALA A 293 42.59 -17.15 -110.14
CA ALA A 293 42.09 -16.72 -111.44
C ALA A 293 40.56 -16.81 -111.55
N LEU A 294 39.96 -17.85 -110.95
CA LEU A 294 38.52 -18.03 -110.88
C LEU A 294 38.09 -18.24 -109.43
N LEU A 295 36.99 -17.60 -109.03
CA LEU A 295 36.39 -17.79 -107.71
C LEU A 295 35.29 -18.85 -107.75
N ARG A 296 35.08 -19.54 -106.65
CA ARG A 296 33.95 -20.45 -106.47
C ARG A 296 32.64 -19.66 -106.56
N GLY A 297 31.70 -20.18 -107.34
CA GLY A 297 30.41 -19.53 -107.61
C GLY A 297 30.49 -18.40 -108.64
N GLN A 298 31.66 -18.12 -109.22
CA GLN A 298 31.74 -17.18 -110.34
C GLN A 298 30.98 -17.73 -111.54
N ILE A 299 30.11 -16.91 -112.13
CA ILE A 299 29.34 -17.26 -113.33
C ILE A 299 30.30 -17.24 -114.53
N LEU A 300 30.41 -18.38 -115.22
CA LEU A 300 31.24 -18.57 -116.40
C LEU A 300 30.42 -18.40 -117.69
N ALA A 301 29.16 -18.82 -117.67
CA ALA A 301 28.18 -18.53 -118.72
C ALA A 301 26.77 -18.43 -118.12
N SER A 302 25.91 -17.64 -118.75
CA SER A 302 24.50 -17.49 -118.39
C SER A 302 23.68 -17.19 -119.63
N GLY A 303 22.50 -17.79 -119.75
CA GLY A 303 21.60 -17.54 -120.88
C GLY A 303 20.15 -17.89 -120.58
N VAL A 304 19.22 -17.22 -121.27
CA VAL A 304 17.82 -17.64 -121.31
C VAL A 304 17.66 -18.66 -122.42
N VAL A 305 17.16 -19.84 -122.08
CA VAL A 305 16.98 -20.94 -123.00
C VAL A 305 15.52 -21.33 -123.03
N ARG A 306 15.02 -21.62 -124.23
CA ARG A 306 13.70 -22.20 -124.44
C ARG A 306 13.87 -23.44 -125.29
N ILE A 307 13.39 -24.57 -124.81
CA ILE A 307 13.53 -25.85 -125.51
C ILE A 307 12.14 -26.33 -125.93
N PRO A 308 11.69 -25.95 -127.14
CA PRO A 308 10.35 -26.34 -127.63
C PRO A 308 10.26 -27.83 -127.97
N ALA A 309 11.38 -28.52 -128.17
CA ALA A 309 11.45 -29.94 -128.46
C ALA A 309 12.62 -30.57 -127.67
N PRO A 310 12.40 -31.65 -126.87
CA PRO A 310 13.40 -32.18 -125.94
C PRO A 310 14.72 -32.63 -126.58
N ASP A 311 14.70 -33.03 -127.85
CA ASP A 311 15.87 -33.43 -128.64
C ASP A 311 16.86 -32.27 -128.87
N ARG A 312 16.40 -31.02 -128.77
CA ARG A 312 17.21 -29.81 -128.93
C ARG A 312 17.84 -29.32 -127.63
N ALA A 313 17.51 -29.93 -126.49
CA ALA A 313 18.03 -29.54 -125.18
C ALA A 313 19.56 -29.67 -125.09
N THR A 314 20.09 -30.77 -125.61
CA THR A 314 21.52 -31.09 -125.55
C THR A 314 22.35 -30.07 -126.32
N GLU A 315 21.94 -29.69 -127.54
CA GLU A 315 22.64 -28.69 -128.37
C GLU A 315 22.75 -27.33 -127.65
N VAL A 316 21.69 -26.92 -126.96
CA VAL A 316 21.64 -25.63 -126.25
C VAL A 316 22.53 -25.65 -125.00
N ILE A 317 22.54 -26.77 -124.26
CA ILE A 317 23.41 -26.93 -123.09
C ILE A 317 24.88 -26.99 -123.53
N GLU A 318 25.20 -27.71 -124.60
CA GLU A 318 26.55 -27.75 -125.17
C GLU A 318 27.04 -26.37 -125.59
N ALA A 319 26.20 -25.54 -126.21
CA ALA A 319 26.55 -24.17 -126.53
C ALA A 319 26.90 -23.35 -125.27
N LEU A 320 26.14 -23.51 -124.18
CA LEU A 320 26.39 -22.80 -122.93
C LEU A 320 27.65 -23.30 -122.21
N LEU A 321 27.90 -24.61 -122.24
CA LEU A 321 29.13 -25.21 -121.72
C LEU A 321 30.36 -24.74 -122.52
N ASN A 322 30.25 -24.66 -123.85
CA ASN A 322 31.33 -24.13 -124.69
C ASN A 322 31.65 -22.67 -124.36
N GLU A 323 30.63 -21.84 -124.09
CA GLU A 323 30.84 -20.46 -123.64
C GLU A 323 31.50 -20.41 -122.25
N ALA A 324 31.01 -21.23 -121.31
CA ALA A 324 31.62 -21.33 -119.98
C ALA A 324 33.08 -21.78 -120.05
N ASN A 325 33.40 -22.68 -120.98
CA ASN A 325 34.75 -23.13 -121.26
C ASN A 325 35.64 -21.98 -121.73
N ARG A 326 35.16 -21.15 -122.66
CA ARG A 326 35.89 -19.96 -123.14
C ARG A 326 36.14 -18.97 -122.01
N SER A 327 35.13 -18.70 -121.18
CA SER A 327 35.27 -17.83 -120.01
C SER A 327 36.28 -18.37 -119.01
N ALA A 328 36.21 -19.67 -118.69
CA ALA A 328 37.17 -20.31 -117.79
C ALA A 328 38.60 -20.24 -118.33
N LEU A 329 38.79 -20.54 -119.63
CA LEU A 329 40.07 -20.42 -120.33
C LEU A 329 40.63 -19.01 -120.23
N SER A 330 39.82 -17.97 -120.51
CA SER A 330 40.27 -16.58 -120.44
C SER A 330 40.77 -16.15 -119.06
N ALA A 331 40.25 -16.77 -118.00
CA ALA A 331 40.65 -16.47 -116.63
C ALA A 331 41.93 -17.22 -116.22
N ILE A 332 42.04 -18.50 -116.56
CA ILE A 332 43.11 -19.38 -116.08
C ILE A 332 44.34 -19.44 -116.99
N LEU A 333 44.21 -19.15 -118.29
CA LEU A 333 45.35 -19.11 -119.22
C LEU A 333 46.20 -17.85 -119.02
N SER A 334 47.50 -18.01 -119.24
CA SER A 334 48.42 -16.89 -119.30
C SER A 334 48.39 -16.23 -120.69
N PRO A 335 48.58 -14.90 -120.81
CA PRO A 335 48.67 -14.24 -122.12
C PRO A 335 49.79 -14.86 -122.98
N GLY A 336 49.45 -15.38 -124.17
CA GLY A 336 50.38 -15.99 -125.12
C GLY A 336 50.52 -17.50 -125.05
N GLU A 337 49.83 -18.17 -124.12
CA GLU A 337 49.77 -19.64 -124.03
C GLU A 337 48.67 -20.19 -124.96
N ALA A 338 48.97 -21.26 -125.70
CA ALA A 338 48.00 -21.86 -126.61
C ALA A 338 46.88 -22.57 -125.82
N PRO A 339 45.60 -22.40 -126.17
CA PRO A 339 44.52 -23.09 -125.49
C PRO A 339 44.67 -24.61 -125.67
N PRO A 340 44.37 -25.41 -124.64
CA PRO A 340 44.40 -26.88 -124.73
C PRO A 340 43.39 -27.39 -125.77
N SER A 341 43.65 -28.57 -126.34
CA SER A 341 42.79 -29.20 -127.34
C SER A 341 41.48 -29.73 -126.77
N GLU A 342 41.42 -29.96 -125.46
CA GLU A 342 40.23 -30.43 -124.75
C GLU A 342 39.60 -29.29 -123.91
N PRO A 343 38.28 -29.32 -123.67
CA PRO A 343 37.64 -28.39 -122.75
C PRO A 343 38.24 -28.47 -121.34
N VAL A 344 38.54 -27.32 -120.74
CA VAL A 344 39.04 -27.23 -119.36
C VAL A 344 37.93 -27.36 -118.34
N ILE A 345 36.69 -27.06 -118.70
CA ILE A 345 35.57 -27.23 -117.77
C ILE A 345 35.21 -28.71 -117.62
N GLN A 346 34.88 -29.11 -116.40
CA GLN A 346 34.38 -30.45 -116.09
C GLN A 346 33.02 -30.35 -115.41
N ILE A 347 32.01 -30.92 -116.04
CA ILE A 347 30.66 -31.11 -115.50
C ILE A 347 30.33 -32.60 -115.56
N THR A 348 29.60 -33.13 -114.58
CA THR A 348 29.24 -34.55 -114.61
C THR A 348 28.08 -34.81 -115.57
N ASN A 349 28.04 -36.01 -116.16
CA ASN A 349 26.91 -36.41 -117.02
C ASN A 349 25.58 -36.37 -116.25
N VAL A 350 25.59 -36.71 -114.96
CA VAL A 350 24.40 -36.66 -114.11
C VAL A 350 23.86 -35.23 -113.98
N GLU A 351 24.74 -34.24 -113.81
CA GLU A 351 24.35 -32.83 -113.74
C GLU A 351 23.80 -32.32 -115.09
N VAL A 352 24.40 -32.75 -116.20
CA VAL A 352 23.90 -32.41 -117.55
C VAL A 352 22.52 -33.04 -117.78
N GLU A 353 22.32 -34.31 -117.43
CA GLU A 353 21.03 -35.01 -117.56
C GLU A 353 19.94 -34.38 -116.68
N GLN A 354 20.28 -34.00 -115.45
CA GLN A 354 19.37 -33.29 -114.55
C GLN A 354 18.98 -31.93 -115.10
N LEU A 355 19.96 -31.15 -115.57
CA LEU A 355 19.71 -29.86 -116.21
C LEU A 355 18.80 -30.04 -117.43
N THR A 356 19.12 -31.00 -118.31
CA THR A 356 18.35 -31.33 -119.52
C THR A 356 16.91 -31.67 -119.16
N SER A 357 16.70 -32.52 -118.17
CA SER A 357 15.36 -32.93 -117.71
C SER A 357 14.58 -31.75 -117.13
N GLN A 358 15.25 -30.81 -116.47
CA GLN A 358 14.62 -29.66 -115.85
C GLN A 358 14.12 -28.63 -116.87
N ILE A 359 14.82 -28.45 -117.98
CA ILE A 359 14.53 -27.38 -118.96
C ILE A 359 13.76 -27.87 -120.21
N ALA A 360 13.40 -29.17 -120.28
CA ALA A 360 12.79 -29.80 -121.45
C ALA A 360 11.25 -29.69 -121.52
N ASP A 361 10.62 -28.87 -120.67
CA ASP A 361 9.16 -28.73 -120.58
C ASP A 361 8.55 -27.66 -121.52
N GLY A 362 9.39 -26.99 -122.33
CA GLY A 362 8.98 -25.95 -123.27
C GLY A 362 8.90 -24.53 -122.72
N GLN A 363 9.15 -24.34 -121.42
CA GLN A 363 9.19 -23.02 -120.78
C GLN A 363 10.55 -22.33 -120.98
N ASP A 364 10.59 -21.03 -120.69
CA ASP A 364 11.84 -20.25 -120.69
C ASP A 364 12.56 -20.46 -119.35
N TYR A 365 13.83 -20.86 -119.41
CA TYR A 365 14.69 -21.03 -118.23
C TYR A 365 15.90 -20.11 -118.30
N VAL A 366 16.31 -19.58 -117.16
CA VAL A 366 17.63 -18.96 -117.00
C VAL A 366 18.58 -20.04 -116.52
N VAL A 367 19.57 -20.36 -117.34
CA VAL A 367 20.59 -21.36 -117.02
C VAL A 367 21.92 -20.66 -116.79
N ARG A 368 22.64 -21.05 -115.75
CA ARG A 368 23.98 -20.57 -115.47
C ARG A 368 24.93 -21.74 -115.29
N ILE A 369 26.16 -21.53 -115.73
CA ILE A 369 27.30 -22.41 -115.44
C ILE A 369 28.22 -21.65 -114.50
N LEU A 370 28.43 -22.21 -113.30
CA LEU A 370 29.22 -21.59 -112.25
C LEU A 370 30.47 -22.40 -111.96
N SER A 371 31.56 -21.72 -111.64
CA SER A 371 32.78 -22.34 -111.14
C SER A 371 32.52 -23.06 -109.81
N GLY A 372 32.88 -24.33 -109.73
CA GLY A 372 32.68 -25.18 -108.55
C GLY A 372 33.70 -24.95 -107.43
N GLY A 373 34.78 -24.21 -107.71
CA GLY A 373 35.91 -24.00 -106.80
C GLY A 373 36.68 -22.72 -107.08
N ASN A 374 37.68 -22.44 -106.24
CA ASN A 374 38.67 -21.42 -106.53
C ASN A 374 39.79 -22.06 -107.35
N TYR A 375 40.11 -21.50 -108.51
CA TYR A 375 41.16 -22.01 -109.39
C TYR A 375 42.25 -20.95 -109.58
N VAL A 376 43.50 -21.37 -109.63
CA VAL A 376 44.65 -20.50 -109.94
C VAL A 376 45.01 -20.55 -111.43
N ARG A 377 45.81 -19.59 -111.90
CA ARG A 377 46.30 -19.61 -113.30
C ARG A 377 47.10 -20.88 -113.57
N GLY A 378 46.94 -21.44 -114.77
CA GLY A 378 47.62 -22.66 -115.23
C GLY A 378 46.94 -23.97 -114.81
N GLU A 379 45.83 -23.93 -114.06
CA GLU A 379 45.04 -25.15 -113.84
C GLU A 379 44.41 -25.65 -115.14
N THR A 380 44.50 -26.95 -115.37
CA THR A 380 44.04 -27.60 -116.60
C THR A 380 42.61 -28.12 -116.51
N SER A 381 41.98 -28.00 -115.34
CA SER A 381 40.63 -28.51 -115.08
C SER A 381 39.87 -27.62 -114.09
N VAL A 382 38.69 -27.16 -114.51
CA VAL A 382 37.77 -26.31 -113.75
C VAL A 382 36.46 -27.06 -113.60
N ARG A 383 36.16 -27.57 -112.40
CA ARG A 383 34.86 -28.16 -112.14
C ARG A 383 33.80 -27.07 -112.21
N VAL A 384 32.72 -27.33 -112.93
CA VAL A 384 31.58 -26.41 -113.03
C VAL A 384 30.31 -27.13 -112.63
N PHE A 385 29.34 -26.36 -112.15
CA PHE A 385 28.00 -26.83 -111.87
C PHE A 385 27.01 -25.96 -112.62
N ALA A 386 25.91 -26.55 -113.07
CA ALA A 386 24.85 -25.83 -113.73
C ALA A 386 23.65 -25.69 -112.80
N ASP A 387 22.99 -24.55 -112.85
CA ASP A 387 21.68 -24.37 -112.24
C ASP A 387 20.72 -23.69 -113.22
N ALA A 388 19.43 -24.03 -113.09
CA ALA A 388 18.36 -23.52 -113.94
C ALA A 388 17.15 -23.11 -113.10
N VAL A 389 16.54 -22.00 -113.46
CA VAL A 389 15.28 -21.51 -112.87
C VAL A 389 14.37 -20.97 -113.96
N LEU A 390 13.06 -21.04 -113.75
CA LEU A 390 12.08 -20.48 -114.69
C LEU A 390 12.31 -18.98 -114.87
N ASN A 391 12.31 -18.53 -116.12
CA ASN A 391 12.46 -17.13 -116.49
C ASN A 391 11.13 -16.39 -116.38
N GLN A 392 10.72 -16.08 -115.15
CA GLN A 392 9.45 -15.42 -114.86
C GLN A 392 9.63 -13.92 -114.60
N ILE A 393 8.54 -13.17 -114.68
CA ILE A 393 8.54 -11.74 -114.31
C ILE A 393 8.75 -11.63 -112.80
N VAL A 394 9.81 -10.92 -112.41
CA VAL A 394 10.16 -10.62 -111.02
C VAL A 394 9.64 -9.25 -110.59
N PHE A 395 9.70 -8.26 -111.48
CA PHE A 395 9.13 -6.93 -111.26
C PHE A 395 8.28 -6.50 -112.45
N LEU A 396 7.11 -5.92 -112.19
CA LEU A 396 6.28 -5.30 -113.23
C LEU A 396 6.83 -3.92 -113.62
N SER A 397 6.54 -3.46 -114.84
CA SER A 397 6.88 -2.09 -115.25
C SER A 397 6.22 -1.07 -114.33
N GLY A 398 7.00 -0.10 -113.85
CA GLY A 398 6.60 0.91 -112.87
C GLY A 398 6.61 0.45 -111.42
N GLU A 399 6.92 -0.82 -111.14
CA GLU A 399 7.02 -1.32 -109.77
C GLU A 399 8.22 -0.69 -109.03
N VAL A 400 8.00 -0.22 -107.80
CA VAL A 400 9.06 0.33 -106.96
C VAL A 400 9.94 -0.82 -106.45
N VAL A 401 11.21 -0.82 -106.86
CA VAL A 401 12.24 -1.76 -106.43
C VAL A 401 12.91 -1.27 -105.15
N ALA A 402 13.26 0.00 -105.03
CA ALA A 402 13.76 0.54 -103.77
C ALA A 402 13.38 2.01 -103.64
N ALA A 403 13.45 2.54 -102.42
CA ALA A 403 13.19 3.94 -102.16
C ALA A 403 14.14 4.46 -101.08
N THR A 404 14.52 5.73 -101.18
CA THR A 404 15.34 6.43 -100.20
C THR A 404 14.85 7.87 -100.07
N LEU A 405 15.04 8.46 -98.90
CA LEU A 405 14.72 9.87 -98.66
C LEU A 405 16.01 10.69 -98.73
N VAL A 406 16.01 11.73 -99.57
CA VAL A 406 17.13 12.66 -99.71
C VAL A 406 16.66 14.05 -99.33
N ASN A 407 17.42 14.73 -98.48
CA ASN A 407 17.15 16.12 -98.10
C ASN A 407 18.31 17.02 -98.55
N PRO A 408 18.16 17.75 -99.68
CA PRO A 408 19.22 18.61 -100.22
C PRO A 408 19.61 19.77 -99.30
N LEU A 409 18.72 20.19 -98.39
CA LEU A 409 19.00 21.28 -97.44
C LEU A 409 19.95 20.85 -96.30
N THR A 410 20.04 19.56 -96.02
CA THR A 410 20.80 19.03 -94.87
C THR A 410 21.91 18.05 -95.26
N MET A 411 21.94 17.57 -96.51
CA MET A 411 22.92 16.59 -96.99
C MET A 411 23.93 17.24 -97.93
N THR A 412 25.21 16.88 -97.81
CA THR A 412 26.25 17.24 -98.77
C THR A 412 26.11 16.43 -100.06
N GLU A 413 26.81 16.85 -101.12
CA GLU A 413 26.81 16.12 -102.39
C GLU A 413 27.32 14.68 -102.26
N GLU A 414 28.39 14.46 -101.50
CA GLU A 414 28.92 13.12 -101.21
C GLU A 414 27.89 12.27 -100.46
N GLN A 415 27.19 12.84 -99.47
CA GLN A 415 26.14 12.13 -98.75
C GLN A 415 24.91 11.80 -99.63
N ILE A 416 24.57 12.66 -100.59
CA ILE A 416 23.53 12.38 -101.58
C ILE A 416 23.96 11.24 -102.49
N MET A 417 25.22 11.25 -102.96
CA MET A 417 25.79 10.16 -103.76
C MET A 417 25.79 8.84 -102.99
N GLU A 418 26.27 8.82 -101.75
CA GLU A 418 26.22 7.62 -100.90
C GLU A 418 24.79 7.10 -100.71
N ARG A 419 23.80 7.98 -100.58
CA ARG A 419 22.39 7.59 -100.46
C ARG A 419 21.84 6.99 -101.74
N LEU A 420 22.29 7.47 -102.91
CA LEU A 420 21.92 6.91 -104.20
C LEU A 420 22.66 5.60 -104.49
N ASP A 421 23.93 5.49 -104.10
CA ASP A 421 24.68 4.24 -104.17
C ASP A 421 24.03 3.18 -103.27
N LEU A 422 23.60 3.57 -102.06
CA LEU A 422 22.84 2.68 -101.19
C LEU A 422 21.48 2.29 -101.79
N LEU A 423 20.82 3.20 -102.51
CA LEU A 423 19.60 2.90 -103.25
C LEU A 423 19.85 1.85 -104.34
N VAL A 424 20.97 1.97 -105.06
CA VAL A 424 21.43 1.00 -106.06
C VAL A 424 21.71 -0.36 -105.42
N GLU A 425 22.49 -0.40 -104.34
CA GLU A 425 22.83 -1.65 -103.65
C GLU A 425 21.60 -2.30 -103.01
N SER A 426 20.69 -1.51 -102.44
CA SER A 426 19.40 -1.98 -101.93
C SER A 426 18.53 -2.55 -103.05
N SER A 427 18.54 -1.93 -104.23
CA SER A 427 17.84 -2.43 -105.41
C SER A 427 18.42 -3.77 -105.88
N LYS A 428 19.75 -3.90 -105.95
CA LYS A 428 20.43 -5.16 -106.29
C LYS A 428 20.15 -6.25 -105.25
N PHE A 429 20.14 -5.89 -103.97
CA PHE A 429 19.80 -6.83 -102.90
C PHE A 429 18.35 -7.30 -103.00
N ARG A 430 17.39 -6.38 -103.19
CA ARG A 430 15.98 -6.75 -103.37
C ARG A 430 15.79 -7.58 -104.62
N ALA A 431 16.43 -7.23 -105.73
CA ALA A 431 16.39 -7.99 -106.96
C ALA A 431 16.85 -9.45 -106.78
N ARG A 432 18.02 -9.65 -106.15
CA ARG A 432 18.52 -10.99 -105.82
C ARG A 432 17.55 -11.75 -104.91
N ARG A 433 17.01 -11.10 -103.88
CA ARG A 433 16.05 -11.72 -102.96
C ARG A 433 14.70 -12.03 -103.63
N ALA A 434 14.27 -11.21 -104.57
CA ALA A 434 13.03 -11.40 -105.32
C ALA A 434 13.15 -12.47 -106.41
N GLY A 435 14.36 -13.00 -106.63
CA GLY A 435 14.59 -14.11 -107.54
C GLY A 435 15.16 -13.70 -108.90
N ILE A 436 15.82 -12.54 -109.03
CA ILE A 436 16.71 -12.31 -110.17
C ILE A 436 17.93 -13.20 -110.01
N PHE A 437 18.10 -14.10 -110.98
CA PHE A 437 19.07 -15.18 -110.98
C PHE A 437 20.25 -14.91 -111.90
N GLY A 438 20.11 -14.09 -112.96
CA GLY A 438 21.22 -13.73 -113.84
C GLY A 438 22.27 -12.81 -113.20
N ASN A 439 23.29 -12.44 -113.98
CA ASN A 439 24.24 -11.41 -113.55
C ASN A 439 23.44 -10.12 -113.26
N THR A 440 23.46 -9.67 -112.00
CA THR A 440 22.67 -8.51 -111.55
C THR A 440 23.34 -7.20 -111.96
N THR A 441 23.67 -7.09 -113.25
CA THR A 441 24.09 -5.83 -113.86
C THR A 441 22.91 -4.87 -113.77
N ILE A 442 23.17 -3.69 -113.23
CA ILE A 442 22.17 -2.62 -113.13
C ILE A 442 22.34 -1.68 -114.32
N GLN A 443 21.23 -1.32 -114.95
CA GLN A 443 21.17 -0.27 -115.94
C GLN A 443 20.20 0.79 -115.42
N ILE A 444 20.70 2.02 -115.25
CA ILE A 444 19.89 3.15 -114.81
C ILE A 444 19.56 3.98 -116.06
N ALA A 445 18.29 4.25 -116.30
CA ALA A 445 17.77 4.89 -117.51
C ALA A 445 18.25 4.21 -118.80
N ASP A 446 18.96 4.94 -119.66
CA ASP A 446 19.54 4.47 -120.92
C ASP A 446 20.93 3.83 -120.75
N GLY A 447 21.42 3.71 -119.51
CA GLY A 447 22.78 3.24 -119.21
C GLY A 447 23.85 4.30 -119.48
N ASN A 448 23.47 5.55 -119.77
CA ASN A 448 24.39 6.68 -119.95
C ASN A 448 24.69 7.36 -118.60
N PRO A 449 25.97 7.44 -118.17
CA PRO A 449 26.35 8.14 -116.95
C PRO A 449 25.89 9.60 -116.88
N GLU A 450 25.76 10.30 -118.01
CA GLU A 450 25.32 11.69 -118.06
C GLU A 450 23.86 11.88 -117.64
N THR A 451 23.00 10.89 -117.91
CA THR A 451 21.59 10.91 -117.52
C THR A 451 21.42 10.87 -116.01
N LEU A 452 22.19 9.99 -115.35
CA LEU A 452 22.23 9.91 -113.89
C LEU A 452 22.81 11.20 -113.27
N LEU A 453 23.86 11.77 -113.86
CA LEU A 453 24.47 13.00 -113.37
C LEU A 453 23.49 14.18 -113.40
N ARG A 454 22.71 14.33 -114.49
CA ARG A 454 21.67 15.37 -114.59
C ARG A 454 20.59 15.20 -113.52
N PHE A 455 20.17 13.96 -113.26
CA PHE A 455 19.20 13.67 -112.20
C PHE A 455 19.74 14.07 -110.81
N ILE A 456 21.00 13.77 -110.52
CA ILE A 456 21.65 14.17 -109.25
C ILE A 456 21.69 15.70 -109.12
N GLN A 457 22.00 16.43 -110.19
CA GLN A 457 21.99 17.89 -110.19
C GLN A 457 20.59 18.46 -109.93
N GLN A 458 19.54 17.86 -110.48
CA GLN A 458 18.15 18.27 -110.23
C GLN A 458 17.71 17.98 -108.79
N VAL A 459 18.14 16.85 -108.21
CA VAL A 459 17.93 16.54 -106.79
C VAL A 459 18.57 17.61 -105.90
N LYS A 460 19.81 18.01 -106.20
CA LYS A 460 20.52 19.06 -105.45
C LYS A 460 19.85 20.43 -105.52
N ALA A 461 19.20 20.75 -106.64
CA ALA A 461 18.55 22.05 -106.84
C ALA A 461 17.19 22.17 -106.13
N SER A 462 16.65 21.08 -105.58
CA SER A 462 15.37 21.09 -104.88
C SER A 462 15.47 21.75 -103.50
N SER A 463 14.47 22.55 -103.14
CA SER A 463 14.38 23.25 -101.86
C SER A 463 13.64 22.48 -100.76
N GLN A 464 13.23 21.23 -101.02
CA GLN A 464 12.52 20.38 -100.08
C GLN A 464 13.01 18.92 -100.13
N PRO A 465 12.79 18.13 -99.07
CA PRO A 465 13.12 16.70 -99.07
C PRO A 465 12.40 15.94 -100.18
N LEU A 466 13.13 15.10 -100.91
CA LEU A 466 12.66 14.30 -102.03
C LEU A 466 12.69 12.81 -101.68
N ASN A 467 11.60 12.10 -101.95
CA ASN A 467 11.58 10.64 -101.92
C ASN A 467 12.01 10.13 -103.29
N ILE A 468 13.22 9.59 -103.37
CA ILE A 468 13.77 9.03 -104.61
C ILE A 468 13.46 7.55 -104.64
N ARG A 469 12.75 7.12 -105.68
CA ARG A 469 12.41 5.71 -105.89
C ARG A 469 13.13 5.19 -107.12
N ALA A 470 13.72 4.01 -106.98
CA ALA A 470 14.12 3.19 -108.11
C ALA A 470 12.92 2.34 -108.53
N VAL A 471 12.39 2.61 -109.72
CA VAL A 471 11.27 1.86 -110.31
C VAL A 471 11.76 1.05 -111.49
N ALA A 472 11.15 -0.10 -111.74
CA ALA A 472 11.42 -0.90 -112.92
C ALA A 472 10.94 -0.13 -114.17
N SER A 473 11.85 0.18 -115.11
CA SER A 473 11.48 0.91 -116.33
C SER A 473 10.63 0.05 -117.27
N GLU A 474 10.85 -1.26 -117.25
CA GLU A 474 10.08 -2.27 -117.98
C GLU A 474 9.83 -3.50 -117.08
N ALA A 475 9.11 -4.51 -117.58
CA ALA A 475 8.98 -5.77 -116.85
C ALA A 475 10.35 -6.47 -116.77
N ILE A 476 10.80 -6.78 -115.56
CA ILE A 476 12.12 -7.37 -115.31
C ILE A 476 11.93 -8.84 -115.00
N TYR A 477 12.62 -9.69 -115.75
CA TYR A 477 12.55 -11.14 -115.60
C TYR A 477 13.68 -11.67 -114.72
N THR A 478 13.56 -12.92 -114.30
CA THR A 478 14.59 -13.67 -113.54
C THR A 478 15.98 -13.58 -114.18
N ALA A 479 16.08 -13.45 -115.51
CA ALA A 479 17.35 -13.31 -116.22
C ALA A 479 18.08 -11.99 -115.95
N GLY A 480 17.36 -10.92 -115.58
CA GLY A 480 17.88 -9.55 -115.62
C GLY A 480 18.12 -9.05 -117.06
N PRO A 481 18.88 -7.94 -117.25
CA PRO A 481 19.47 -7.09 -116.22
C PRO A 481 18.43 -6.30 -115.43
N LEU A 482 18.84 -5.70 -114.30
CA LEU A 482 17.99 -4.85 -113.48
C LEU A 482 17.92 -3.44 -114.10
N LYS A 483 16.95 -3.21 -114.99
CA LYS A 483 16.71 -1.92 -115.64
C LYS A 483 15.81 -1.03 -114.79
N LEU A 484 16.39 0.02 -114.23
CA LEU A 484 15.71 0.93 -113.31
C LEU A 484 15.66 2.35 -113.86
N GLU A 485 14.58 3.04 -113.54
CA GLU A 485 14.44 4.49 -113.68
C GLU A 485 14.38 5.09 -112.27
N PHE A 486 15.06 6.20 -112.03
CA PHE A 486 14.94 6.93 -110.76
C PHE A 486 13.91 8.02 -110.91
N ILE A 487 12.94 8.05 -109.99
CA ILE A 487 11.89 9.06 -109.94
C ILE A 487 11.99 9.83 -108.62
N ALA A 488 12.02 11.16 -108.71
CA ALA A 488 11.98 12.04 -107.55
C ALA A 488 10.52 12.43 -107.26
N ILE A 489 10.04 12.11 -106.06
CA ILE A 489 8.66 12.36 -105.63
C ILE A 489 8.65 13.34 -104.46
N GLN A 490 7.77 14.33 -104.55
CA GLN A 490 7.46 15.27 -103.47
C GLN A 490 5.93 15.36 -103.34
N ASP A 491 5.40 15.31 -102.11
CA ASP A 491 3.96 15.38 -101.83
C ASP A 491 3.11 14.45 -102.72
N ASN A 492 3.60 13.23 -102.93
CA ASN A 492 2.98 12.20 -103.77
C ASN A 492 2.89 12.51 -105.29
N GLN A 493 3.56 13.56 -105.79
CA GLN A 493 3.67 13.88 -107.22
C GLN A 493 5.10 13.63 -107.74
N VAL A 494 5.22 13.10 -108.96
CA VAL A 494 6.52 12.89 -109.64
C VAL A 494 6.97 14.22 -110.22
N LEU A 495 8.15 14.72 -109.80
CA LEU A 495 8.71 15.99 -110.27
C LEU A 495 9.54 15.82 -111.53
N PHE A 496 10.51 14.90 -111.49
CA PHE A 496 11.39 14.57 -112.60
C PHE A 496 11.91 13.13 -112.45
N ARG A 497 12.43 12.59 -113.55
CA ARG A 497 12.94 11.22 -113.66
C ARG A 497 14.20 11.18 -114.51
N THR A 498 15.01 10.14 -114.32
CA THR A 498 16.17 9.86 -115.16
C THR A 498 15.78 9.52 -116.59
#